data_AF-A0A967RHC1-F1
#
_entry.id   AF-A0A967RHC1-F1
#
_cell.length_a   1.000
_cell.length_b   1.000
_cell.length_c   1.000
_cell.angle_alpha   90.00
_cell.angle_beta   90.00
_cell.angle_gamma   90.00
#
_symmetry.space_group_name_H-M   'P 1'
#
loop_
_entity.id
_entity.type
_entity.pdbx_description
1 polymer ?
#
loop_
_entity_poly.entity_id
_entity_poly.type
_entity_poly.pdbx_seq_one_letter_code
_entity_poly.pdbx_strand_id
1 'polypeptide(L)' 'TYREVIGSLINQHRGRLLDATGDNLLAEFTSAVDAVNCAVEIQDELAERNAELPDSR' A
#
# COMPACT_ATOMS: atom_id res chain seq x y z
N THR A 1 0.47 9.05 7.15
CA THR A 1 -0.43 7.99 7.65
C THR A 1 -0.27 6.74 6.80
N TYR A 2 -0.67 5.54 7.27
CA TYR A 2 -0.60 4.30 6.46
C TYR A 2 -1.25 4.46 5.08
N ARG A 3 -2.36 5.20 5.04
CA ARG A 3 -3.13 5.49 3.84
C ARG A 3 -2.36 6.34 2.81
N GLU A 4 -1.61 7.34 3.25
CA GLU A 4 -0.75 8.16 2.38
C GLU A 4 0.41 7.36 1.79
N VAL A 5 1.00 6.48 2.60
CA VAL A 5 2.12 5.61 2.18
C VAL A 5 1.66 4.65 1.11
N ILE A 6 0.55 3.95 1.35
CA ILE A 6 -0.06 3.03 0.37
C ILE A 6 -0.45 3.79 -0.91
N GLY A 7 -1.06 4.97 -0.78
CA GLY A 7 -1.41 5.81 -1.93
C GLY A 7 -0.20 6.28 -2.75
N SER A 8 0.92 6.57 -2.09
CA SER A 8 2.19 6.91 -2.75
C SER A 8 2.73 5.73 -3.56
N LEU A 9 2.77 4.54 -2.95
CA LEU A 9 3.25 3.32 -3.61
C LEU A 9 2.39 2.94 -4.82
N ILE A 10 1.07 3.06 -4.71
CA ILE A 10 0.15 2.86 -5.83
C ILE A 10 0.54 3.77 -7.02
N ASN A 11 0.79 5.05 -6.78
CA ASN A 11 1.20 5.98 -7.84
C ASN A 11 2.59 5.64 -8.42
N GLN A 12 3.54 5.22 -7.60
CA GLN A 12 4.89 4.84 -8.04
C GLN A 12 4.87 3.63 -8.99
N HIS A 13 3.97 2.68 -8.73
CA HIS A 13 3.73 1.50 -9.59
C HIS A 13 2.69 1.75 -10.68
N ARG A 14 2.46 3.00 -11.08
CA ARG A 14 1.53 3.38 -12.17
C ARG A 14 0.09 2.91 -11.96
N GLY A 15 -0.28 2.62 -10.72
CA GLY A 15 -1.65 2.36 -10.32
C GLY A 15 -2.43 3.66 -10.14
N ARG A 16 -3.75 3.56 -10.17
CA ARG A 16 -4.65 4.68 -9.86
C ARG A 16 -5.55 4.30 -8.70
N LEU A 17 -5.54 5.13 -7.66
CA LEU A 17 -6.49 5.00 -6.56
C LEU A 17 -7.90 5.36 -7.06
N LEU A 18 -8.83 4.41 -6.91
CA LEU A 18 -10.23 4.54 -7.34
C LEU A 18 -11.15 4.92 -6.20
N ASP A 19 -10.97 4.27 -5.05
CA ASP A 19 -11.77 4.51 -3.87
C ASP A 19 -10.93 4.37 -2.61
N ALA A 20 -11.33 5.10 -1.58
CA ALA A 20 -10.70 5.11 -0.29
C ALA A 20 -11.77 5.34 0.79
N THR A 21 -12.71 4.42 0.89
CA THR A 21 -13.85 4.48 1.81
C THR A 21 -13.55 3.71 3.09
N GLY A 22 -13.69 4.39 4.23
CA GLY A 22 -13.37 3.82 5.54
C GLY A 22 -11.90 3.45 5.66
N ASP A 23 -11.65 2.18 5.99
CA ASP A 23 -10.34 1.54 6.09
C ASP A 23 -9.87 0.89 4.78
N ASN A 24 -10.73 0.80 3.76
CA ASN A 24 -10.42 0.18 2.49
C ASN A 24 -9.80 1.16 1.50
N LEU A 25 -8.90 0.64 0.69
CA LEU A 25 -8.32 1.30 -0.48
C LEU A 25 -8.52 0.39 -1.68
N LEU A 26 -9.03 0.96 -2.77
CA LEU A 26 -9.18 0.27 -4.05
C LEU A 26 -8.33 0.97 -5.09
N ALA A 27 -7.45 0.23 -5.76
CA ALA A 27 -6.61 0.73 -6.84
C ALA A 27 -6.70 -0.18 -8.06
N GLU A 28 -6.63 0.43 -9.24
CA GLU A 28 -6.50 -0.30 -10.50
C GLU A 28 -5.10 -0.17 -11.08
N PHE A 29 -4.70 -1.20 -11.82
CA PHE A 29 -3.44 -1.27 -12.56
C PHE A 29 -3.70 -1.84 -13.94
N THR A 30 -3.03 -1.30 -14.95
CA THR A 30 -3.08 -1.85 -16.32
C THR A 30 -2.17 -3.07 -16.50
N SER A 31 -1.21 -3.26 -15.60
CA SER A 31 -0.24 -4.35 -15.58
C SER A 31 -0.42 -5.18 -14.30
N ALA A 32 -0.62 -6.49 -14.46
CA ALA A 32 -0.65 -7.42 -13.33
C ALA A 32 0.69 -7.48 -12.59
N VAL A 33 1.81 -7.28 -13.30
CA VAL A 33 3.15 -7.25 -12.71
C VAL A 33 3.31 -6.01 -11.82
N ASP A 34 2.88 -4.84 -12.29
CA ASP A 34 2.95 -3.59 -11.52
C ASP A 34 2.07 -3.68 -10.27
N ALA A 35 0.88 -4.29 -10.39
CA ALA A 35 -0.01 -4.53 -9.25
C ALA A 35 0.62 -5.41 -8.17
N VAL A 36 1.25 -6.53 -8.57
CA VAL A 36 1.88 -7.46 -7.63
C VAL A 36 3.12 -6.83 -6.99
N ASN A 37 3.96 -6.14 -7.77
CA ASN A 37 5.12 -5.44 -7.23
C ASN A 37 4.71 -4.35 -6.23
N CYS A 38 3.67 -3.57 -6.55
CA CYS A 38 3.11 -2.60 -5.62
C CYS A 38 2.63 -3.25 -4.32
N ALA A 39 1.95 -4.40 -4.41
CA ALA A 39 1.44 -5.10 -3.25
C ALA A 39 2.57 -5.60 -2.35
N VAL A 40 3.65 -6.14 -2.93
CA VAL A 40 4.83 -6.58 -2.17
C VAL A 40 5.47 -5.40 -1.44
N GLU A 41 5.74 -4.30 -2.13
CA GLU A 41 6.39 -3.13 -1.53
C GLU A 41 5.54 -2.49 -0.43
N ILE A 42 4.21 -2.49 -0.58
CA ILE A 42 3.31 -2.09 0.51
C ILE A 42 3.52 -2.96 1.74
N GLN A 43 3.59 -4.29 1.60
CA GLN A 43 3.76 -5.17 2.75
C GLN A 43 5.13 -5.01 3.40
N ASP A 44 6.20 -4.80 2.61
CA ASP A 44 7.55 -4.58 3.14
C ASP A 44 7.61 -3.29 3.97
N GLU A 45 7.11 -2.18 3.45
CA GLU A 45 7.05 -0.88 4.16
C GLU A 45 6.17 -0.95 5.42
N LEU A 46 5.06 -1.69 5.38
CA LEU A 46 4.23 -1.91 6.57
C LEU A 46 4.95 -2.77 7.61
N ALA A 47 5.70 -3.79 7.19
CA ALA A 47 6.47 -4.63 8.10
C ALA A 47 7.55 -3.83 8.83
N GLU A 48 8.28 -2.96 8.11
CA GLU A 48 9.28 -2.07 8.70
C GLU A 48 8.67 -1.13 9.75
N ARG A 49 7.56 -0.46 9.41
CA ARG A 49 6.86 0.43 10.35
C ARG A 49 6.33 -0.32 11.57
N ASN A 50 5.77 -1.51 11.36
CA ASN A 50 5.23 -2.31 12.45
C ASN A 50 6.33 -2.86 13.37
N ALA A 51 7.56 -3.05 12.87
CA ALA A 51 8.69 -3.48 13.69
C ALA A 51 9.13 -2.41 14.72
N GLU A 52 8.80 -1.14 14.49
CA GLU A 52 9.06 -0.04 15.44
C GLU A 52 7.97 0.08 16.52
N LEU A 53 6.83 -0.61 16.36
CA LEU A 53 5.76 -0.57 17.34
C LEU A 53 6.14 -1.39 18.59
N PRO A 54 5.80 -0.92 19.80
CA PRO A 54 5.97 -1.72 21.00
C PRO A 54 5.22 -3.05 20.87
N ASP A 55 5.81 -4.13 21.39
CA ASP A 55 5.17 -5.43 21.55
C ASP A 55 4.08 -5.35 22.64
N SER A 56 3.02 -4.61 22.38
CA SER A 56 1.81 -4.61 23.20
C SER A 56 0.81 -5.56 22.56
N ARG A 57 0.86 -6.82 22.98
CA ARG A 57 -0.24 -7.77 22.83
C ARG A 57 -1.16 -7.71 24.05
#